data_AF-A0A1X2HAT8-F1
#
_entry.id   AF-A0A1X2HAT8-F1
#
_cell.length_a   1.000
_cell.length_b   1.000
_cell.length_c   1.000
_cell.angle_alpha   90.00
_cell.angle_beta   90.00
_cell.angle_gamma   90.00
#
_symmetry.space_group_name_H-M   'P 1'
#
loop_
_entity.id
_entity.type
_entity.pdbx_description
1 polymer ?
#
loop_
_entity_poly.entity_id
_entity_poly.type
_entity_poly.pdbx_seq_one_letter_code
_entity_poly.pdbx_strand_id
1 'polypeptide(L)'
;MTPDQIVVQLKRKGTFDELRKALLSDFMNNEAGQALRQKVEATMQELVDKNPSLLDKDRSGFHATVMKELESAGIYGSLRVETLLREKRYQDRMEEEIRIELEKSAANNDVPHSPSAPPSSTT
;
A
#
# COMPACT_ATOMS: atom_id res chain seq x y z
N MET A 1 17.58 6.59 -16.50
CA MET A 1 16.47 5.73 -16.05
C MET A 1 15.16 6.37 -16.46
N THR A 2 14.18 5.63 -16.97
CA THR A 2 12.85 6.19 -17.32
C THR A 2 11.90 6.14 -16.11
N PRO A 3 10.84 6.96 -16.06
CA PRO A 3 9.84 6.91 -14.99
C PRO A 3 9.25 5.51 -14.76
N ASP A 4 8.94 4.79 -15.86
CA ASP A 4 8.42 3.42 -15.77
C ASP A 4 9.39 2.44 -15.13
N GLN A 5 10.69 2.59 -15.41
CA GLN A 5 11.73 1.77 -14.80
C GLN A 5 11.82 2.02 -13.29
N ILE A 6 11.67 3.26 -12.84
CA ILE A 6 11.67 3.61 -11.41
C ILE A 6 10.49 2.95 -10.71
N VAL A 7 9.28 3.06 -11.29
CA VAL A 7 8.09 2.43 -10.75
C VAL A 7 8.25 0.91 -10.63
N VAL A 8 8.85 0.25 -11.63
CA VAL A 8 9.13 -1.19 -11.58
C VAL A 8 10.09 -1.54 -10.44
N GLN A 9 11.13 -0.73 -10.20
CA GLN A 9 12.08 -0.97 -9.12
C GLN A 9 11.44 -0.74 -7.74
N LEU A 10 10.64 0.32 -7.57
CA LEU A 10 9.89 0.57 -6.34
C LEU A 10 8.88 -0.55 -6.04
N LYS A 11 8.23 -1.11 -7.08
CA LYS A 11 7.39 -2.31 -6.94
C LYS A 11 8.19 -3.52 -6.48
N ARG A 12 9.34 -3.80 -7.09
CA ARG A 12 10.21 -4.94 -6.72
C ARG A 12 10.74 -4.84 -5.30
N LYS A 13 11.06 -3.63 -4.84
CA LYS A 13 11.50 -3.36 -3.47
C LYS A 13 10.39 -3.45 -2.42
N GLY A 14 9.13 -3.45 -2.84
CA GLY A 14 8.00 -3.46 -1.92
C GLY A 14 7.64 -2.08 -1.35
N THR A 15 8.21 -0.98 -1.88
CA THR A 15 7.97 0.39 -1.39
C THR A 15 6.47 0.73 -1.37
N PHE A 16 5.73 0.33 -2.41
CA PHE A 16 4.28 0.52 -2.45
C PHE A 16 3.53 -0.27 -1.38
N ASP A 17 3.97 -1.49 -1.07
CA ASP A 17 3.36 -2.32 -0.04
C ASP A 17 3.62 -1.77 1.36
N GLU A 18 4.83 -1.25 1.60
CA GLU A 18 5.16 -0.57 2.85
C GLU A 18 4.33 0.70 3.04
N LEU A 19 4.20 1.51 1.99
CA LEU A 19 3.35 2.71 2.02
C LEU A 19 1.89 2.36 2.25
N ARG A 20 1.38 1.31 1.59
CA ARG A 20 0.01 0.82 1.79
C ARG A 20 -0.22 0.38 3.24
N LYS A 21 0.73 -0.35 3.84
CA LYS A 21 0.65 -0.77 5.25
C LYS A 21 0.69 0.41 6.21
N ALA A 22 1.58 1.37 5.97
CA ALA A 22 1.68 2.58 6.77
C ALA A 22 0.38 3.39 6.69
N LEU A 23 -0.13 3.64 5.49
CA LEU A 23 -1.40 4.33 5.25
C LEU A 23 -2.57 3.64 5.95
N LEU A 24 -2.66 2.31 5.85
CA LEU A 24 -3.70 1.55 6.53
C LEU A 24 -3.59 1.69 8.05
N SER A 25 -2.37 1.55 8.59
CA SER A 25 -2.13 1.69 10.03
C SER A 25 -2.50 3.09 10.52
N ASP A 26 -2.03 4.13 9.82
CA ASP A 26 -2.33 5.52 10.14
C ASP A 26 -3.83 5.83 10.04
N PHE A 27 -4.50 5.29 9.02
CA PHE A 27 -5.94 5.38 8.89
C PHE A 27 -6.65 4.73 10.08
N MET A 28 -6.31 3.49 10.41
CA MET A 28 -6.94 2.76 11.53
C MET A 28 -6.71 3.44 12.89
N ASN A 29 -5.63 4.19 13.06
CA ASN A 29 -5.31 4.88 14.31
C ASN A 29 -5.85 6.31 14.38
N ASN A 30 -6.35 6.87 13.28
CA ASN A 30 -6.95 8.21 13.29
C ASN A 30 -8.45 8.18 13.62
N GLU A 31 -9.03 9.35 13.89
CA GLU A 31 -10.44 9.49 14.26
C GLU A 31 -11.39 8.90 13.22
N ALA A 32 -11.10 9.07 11.93
CA ALA A 32 -11.95 8.56 10.85
C ALA A 32 -11.93 7.02 10.78
N GLY A 33 -10.77 6.39 10.96
CA GLY A 33 -10.66 4.93 11.00
C GLY A 33 -11.28 4.34 12.27
N GLN A 34 -11.12 5.00 13.42
CA GLN A 34 -11.80 4.60 14.65
C GLN A 34 -13.33 4.72 14.52
N ALA A 35 -13.82 5.81 13.95
CA ALA A 35 -15.25 5.99 13.68
C ALA A 35 -15.80 4.95 12.69
N LEU A 36 -15.04 4.61 11.64
CA LEU A 36 -15.41 3.53 10.73
C LEU A 36 -15.49 2.19 11.46
N ARG A 37 -14.47 1.87 12.27
CA ARG A 37 -14.44 0.62 13.03
C ARG A 37 -15.64 0.50 13.97
N GLN A 38 -15.98 1.56 14.70
CA GLN A 38 -17.15 1.58 15.56
C GLN A 38 -18.46 1.37 14.78
N LYS A 39 -18.60 1.98 13.60
CA LYS A 39 -19.77 1.75 12.74
C LYS A 39 -19.87 0.30 12.29
N VAL A 40 -18.75 -0.30 11.86
CA VAL A 40 -18.71 -1.71 11.46
C VAL A 40 -19.08 -2.61 12.64
N GLU A 41 -18.51 -2.39 13.82
CA GLU A 41 -18.83 -3.16 15.03
C GLU A 41 -20.31 -3.03 15.41
N ALA A 42 -20.87 -1.81 15.38
CA ALA A 42 -22.27 -1.56 15.66
C ALA A 42 -23.20 -2.26 14.64
N THR A 43 -22.91 -2.17 13.34
CA THR A 43 -23.69 -2.86 12.30
C THR A 43 -23.62 -4.37 12.45
N MET A 44 -22.44 -4.92 12.77
CA MET A 44 -22.28 -6.35 13.03
C MET A 44 -23.09 -6.80 14.25
N GLN A 45 -23.05 -6.02 15.34
CA GLN A 45 -23.82 -6.31 16.54
C GLN A 45 -25.33 -6.30 16.25
N GLU A 46 -25.83 -5.25 15.59
CA GLU A 46 -27.24 -5.17 15.19
C GLU A 46 -27.68 -6.35 14.32
N LEU A 47 -26.81 -6.79 13.41
CA LEU A 47 -27.10 -7.89 12.51
C LEU A 47 -27.20 -9.22 13.27
N VAL A 48 -26.32 -9.45 14.24
CA VAL A 48 -26.35 -10.64 15.11
C VAL A 48 -27.54 -10.60 16.05
N ASP A 49 -27.86 -9.44 16.63
CA ASP A 49 -29.01 -9.26 17.53
C ASP A 49 -30.33 -9.53 16.79
N LYS A 50 -30.45 -9.08 15.53
CA LYS A 50 -31.61 -9.34 14.67
C LYS A 50 -31.68 -10.79 14.18
N ASN A 51 -30.52 -11.44 13.99
CA ASN A 51 -30.47 -12.81 13.49
C ASN A 51 -29.32 -13.61 14.15
N PRO A 52 -29.55 -14.19 15.34
CA PRO A 52 -28.52 -14.93 16.08
C PRO A 52 -27.97 -16.14 15.33
N SER A 53 -28.76 -16.76 14.43
CA SER A 53 -28.33 -17.92 13.64
C SER A 53 -27.26 -17.57 12.58
N LEU A 54 -26.89 -16.30 12.44
CA LEU A 54 -25.72 -15.91 11.66
C LEU A 54 -24.42 -16.48 12.22
N LEU A 55 -24.35 -16.65 13.53
CA LEU A 55 -23.18 -17.23 14.20
C LEU A 55 -23.02 -18.72 13.92
N ASP A 56 -24.09 -19.40 13.50
CA ASP A 56 -24.07 -20.82 13.12
C ASP A 56 -23.57 -21.03 11.67
N LYS A 57 -23.44 -19.94 10.89
CA LYS A 57 -22.87 -20.03 9.54
C LYS A 57 -21.39 -20.29 9.60
N ASP A 58 -20.89 -20.94 8.56
CA ASP A 58 -19.46 -21.00 8.32
C ASP A 58 -18.88 -19.58 8.13
N ARG A 59 -17.58 -19.44 8.38
CA ARG A 59 -16.89 -18.15 8.32
C ARG A 59 -17.11 -17.40 7.01
N SER A 60 -17.19 -18.11 5.88
CA SER A 60 -17.36 -17.48 4.57
C SER A 60 -18.79 -16.95 4.39
N GLY A 61 -19.81 -17.72 4.79
CA GLY A 61 -21.20 -17.33 4.75
C GLY A 61 -21.52 -16.17 5.70
N PHE A 62 -20.91 -16.16 6.89
CA PHE A 62 -20.99 -15.03 7.82
C PHE A 62 -20.38 -13.77 7.20
N HIS A 63 -19.13 -13.86 6.72
CA HIS A 63 -18.42 -12.72 6.11
C HIS A 63 -19.18 -12.14 4.91
N ALA A 64 -19.68 -12.98 4.00
CA ALA A 64 -20.44 -12.53 2.85
C ALA A 64 -21.74 -11.80 3.26
N THR A 65 -22.42 -12.27 4.31
CA THR A 65 -23.64 -11.63 4.79
C THR A 65 -23.35 -10.27 5.43
N VAL A 66 -22.32 -10.20 6.28
CA VAL A 66 -21.88 -8.95 6.91
C VAL A 66 -21.46 -7.93 5.86
N MET A 67 -20.62 -8.31 4.88
CA MET A 67 -20.15 -7.37 3.85
C MET A 67 -21.31 -6.79 3.04
N LYS A 68 -22.28 -7.61 2.65
CA LYS A 68 -23.48 -7.14 1.96
C LYS A 68 -24.25 -6.10 2.79
N GLU A 69 -24.36 -6.33 4.09
CA GLU A 69 -25.04 -5.39 4.99
C GLU A 69 -24.25 -4.07 5.09
N LEU A 70 -22.93 -4.14 5.32
CA LEU A 70 -22.06 -2.96 5.41
C LEU A 70 -22.10 -2.11 4.13
N GLU A 71 -22.15 -2.75 2.97
CA GLU A 71 -22.31 -2.08 1.66
C GLU A 71 -23.68 -1.38 1.56
N SER A 72 -24.76 -2.08 1.92
CA SER A 72 -26.13 -1.54 1.88
C SER A 72 -26.34 -0.37 2.85
N ALA A 73 -25.67 -0.40 4.00
CA ALA A 73 -25.68 0.67 4.99
C ALA A 73 -24.84 1.89 4.58
N GLY A 74 -24.15 1.82 3.43
CA GLY A 74 -23.41 2.96 2.87
C GLY A 74 -22.25 3.43 3.75
N ILE A 75 -21.72 2.55 4.60
CA ILE A 75 -20.76 2.91 5.66
C ILE A 75 -19.46 3.45 5.08
N TYR A 76 -19.10 3.01 3.86
CA TYR A 76 -17.93 3.45 3.13
C TYR A 76 -18.11 4.78 2.39
N GLY A 77 -19.35 5.24 2.16
CA GLY A 77 -19.63 6.41 1.32
C GLY A 77 -19.07 7.72 1.84
N SER A 78 -18.84 7.83 3.16
CA SER A 78 -18.25 9.02 3.78
C SER A 78 -16.72 8.98 3.86
N LEU A 79 -16.07 7.87 3.48
CA LEU A 79 -14.61 7.73 3.62
C LEU A 79 -13.89 8.41 2.47
N ARG A 80 -13.12 9.47 2.79
CA ARG A 80 -12.21 10.11 1.85
C ARG A 80 -10.77 9.69 2.12
N VAL A 81 -10.42 8.46 1.76
CA VAL A 81 -9.05 7.93 1.95
C VAL A 81 -8.01 8.73 1.16
N GLU A 82 -8.41 9.37 0.06
CA GLU A 82 -7.53 10.21 -0.77
C GLU A 82 -6.92 11.40 -0.02
N THR A 83 -7.56 11.92 1.02
CA THR A 83 -6.97 13.03 1.79
C THR A 83 -5.77 12.59 2.61
N LEU A 84 -5.75 11.31 3.05
CA LEU A 84 -4.62 10.73 3.78
C LEU A 84 -3.41 10.52 2.85
N LEU A 85 -3.63 10.08 1.62
CA LEU A 85 -2.58 9.95 0.60
C LEU A 85 -1.94 11.29 0.21
N ARG A 86 -2.66 12.39 0.40
CA ARG A 86 -2.17 13.75 0.14
C ARG A 86 -1.37 14.32 1.32
N GLU A 87 -1.28 13.61 2.43
CA GLU A 87 -0.43 14.04 3.54
C GLU A 87 1.04 14.08 3.09
N LYS A 88 1.70 15.19 3.44
CA LYS A 88 3.05 15.50 3.01
C LYS A 88 4.05 14.37 3.28
N ARG A 89 3.91 13.69 4.43
CA ARG A 89 4.79 12.57 4.83
C ARG A 89 4.85 11.43 3.81
N TYR A 90 3.75 11.13 3.11
CA TYR A 90 3.75 10.05 2.11
C TYR A 90 4.33 10.51 0.78
N GLN A 91 4.13 11.79 0.44
CA GLN A 91 4.74 12.41 -0.74
C GLN A 91 6.26 12.50 -0.55
N ASP A 92 6.72 13.02 0.60
CA ASP A 92 8.14 13.13 0.95
C ASP A 92 8.83 11.75 0.92
N ARG A 93 8.18 10.70 1.44
CA ARG A 93 8.73 9.34 1.41
C ARG A 93 8.82 8.77 -0.01
N MET A 94 7.83 9.03 -0.86
CA MET A 94 7.86 8.62 -2.27
C MET A 94 8.96 9.36 -3.04
N GLU A 95 9.11 10.66 -2.83
CA GLU A 95 10.15 11.48 -3.46
C GLU A 95 11.55 11.01 -3.06
N GLU A 96 11.75 10.69 -1.77
CA GLU A 96 13.01 10.16 -1.27
C GLU A 96 13.38 8.83 -1.94
N GLU A 97 12.44 7.90 -2.04
CA GLU A 97 12.66 6.59 -2.67
C GLU A 97 12.96 6.72 -4.17
N ILE A 98 12.30 7.66 -4.85
CA ILE A 98 12.60 7.99 -6.26
C ILE A 98 14.02 8.56 -6.38
N ARG A 99 14.40 9.49 -5.50
CA ARG A 99 15.74 10.09 -5.50
C ARG A 99 16.83 9.03 -5.31
N ILE A 100 16.68 8.17 -4.31
CA ILE A 100 17.61 7.07 -4.02
C ILE A 100 17.78 6.17 -5.24
N GLU A 101 16.69 5.86 -5.94
CA GLU A 101 16.74 5.00 -7.13
C GLU A 101 17.44 5.68 -8.31
N LEU A 102 17.20 6.98 -8.51
CA LEU A 102 17.89 7.78 -9.53
C LEU A 102 19.39 7.85 -9.26
N GLU A 103 19.81 8.11 -8.02
CA GLU A 103 21.22 8.18 -7.62
C GLU A 103 21.94 6.83 -7.82
N LYS A 104 21.30 5.71 -7.44
CA LYS A 104 21.83 4.36 -7.70
C LYS A 104 22.00 4.07 -9.19
N SER A 105 21.06 4.53 -10.01
CA SER A 105 21.15 4.35 -11.46
C SER A 105 22.28 5.18 -12.09
N ALA A 106 22.61 6.34 -11.52
CA ALA A 106 23.73 7.17 -11.94
C ALA A 106 25.08 6.55 -11.53
N ALA A 107 25.19 6.05 -10.31
CA ALA A 107 26.42 5.44 -9.79
C ALA A 107 26.82 4.15 -10.54
N ASN A 108 25.85 3.37 -11.05
CA ASN A 108 26.14 2.15 -11.81
C ASN A 108 26.57 2.40 -13.27
N ASN A 109 26.41 3.61 -13.80
CA ASN A 109 26.85 3.97 -15.16
C ASN A 109 28.30 4.45 -15.21
N ASP A 110 28.97 4.62 -14.06
CA ASP A 110 30.31 5.20 -13.95
C ASP A 110 31.41 4.14 -13.72
N VAL A 111 31.17 2.88 -14.09
CA VAL A 111 32.24 1.86 -14.12
C VAL A 111 33.03 2.04 -15.42
N PRO A 112 34.31 2.49 -15.38
CA PRO A 112 35.11 2.63 -16.58
C PRO A 112 35.31 1.24 -17.18
N HIS A 113 34.95 1.07 -18.45
CA HIS A 113 35.50 -0.02 -19.26
C HIS A 113 37.01 0.18 -19.31
N SER A 114 37.76 -0.58 -18.51
CA SER A 114 39.20 -0.66 -18.61
C SER A 114 39.58 -0.99 -20.07
N PRO A 115 40.47 -0.21 -20.71
CA PRO A 115 40.90 -0.50 -22.07
C PRO A 115 41.66 -1.82 -22.08
N SER A 116 41.22 -2.71 -22.98
CA SER A 116 41.88 -3.96 -23.33
C SER A 116 43.36 -3.70 -23.63
N ALA A 117 44.25 -4.42 -22.95
CA ALA A 117 45.70 -4.32 -23.14
C ALA A 117 46.10 -4.79 -24.56
N PRO A 118 47.10 -4.16 -25.20
CA PRO A 118 47.53 -4.53 -26.55
C PRO A 118 48.35 -5.84 -26.56
N PRO A 119 48.44 -6.53 -27.71
CA PRO A 119 49.04 -7.85 -27.81
C PRO A 119 50.56 -7.80 -27.62
N SER A 120 51.07 -8.61 -26.71
CA SER A 120 52.50 -8.86 -26.54
C SER A 120 53.07 -9.45 -27.82
N SER A 121 53.96 -8.69 -28.48
CA SER A 121 54.82 -9.21 -29.55
C SER A 121 55.98 -9.96 -28.90
N THR A 122 56.07 -11.27 -29.12
CA THR A 122 57.26 -12.05 -28.78
C THR A 122 58.11 -12.19 -30.05
N THR A 123 59.36 -11.75 -29.95
CA THR A 123 60.43 -11.99 -30.94
C THR A 123 61.22 -13.21 -30.48
#